data_AF-A0A5J6GRV8-F1
#
_entry.id   AF-A0A5J6GRV8-F1
#
_cell.length_a   1.000
_cell.length_b   1.000
_cell.length_c   1.000
_cell.angle_alpha   90.00
_cell.angle_beta   90.00
_cell.angle_gamma   90.00
#
_symmetry.space_group_name_H-M   'P 1'
#
loop_
_entity.id
_entity.type
_entity.pdbx_description
1 polymer ?
#
loop_
_entity_poly.entity_id
_entity_poly.type
_entity_poly.pdbx_seq_one_letter_code
_entity_poly.pdbx_strand_id
1 'polypeptide(L)'
;MTHSPERPSVTPSPTTDLDEAGALRHQLADQLAESGHIRTPAVDEALRTVPRHAFAPEVPVLAPSTWHLPAGHRETTESAVACMVREAEEETGLRIPQADLSLVHVLDLLDPGSTSPRLGLFFAPSRWEGEPVVREPDCCTEWRWWPLDSLPEPIVEYTRVAVQAITRGTSYLPMGWS
;
A
#
# COMPACT_ATOMS: atom_id res chain seq x y z
N MET A 1 14.39 -27.74 19.96
CA MET A 1 14.20 -26.70 18.94
C MET A 1 12.74 -26.34 18.97
N THR A 2 12.45 -25.27 19.72
CA THR A 2 12.29 -23.90 19.18
C THR A 2 11.03 -23.81 18.36
N HIS A 3 10.18 -22.82 18.49
CA HIS A 3 10.01 -21.73 19.43
C HIS A 3 8.53 -21.34 19.16
N SER A 4 7.77 -20.90 20.15
CA SER A 4 7.44 -19.48 20.33
C SER A 4 7.01 -18.76 19.04
N PRO A 5 6.22 -17.68 19.15
CA PRO A 5 5.27 -17.35 20.21
C PRO A 5 3.97 -16.76 19.66
N GLU A 6 3.00 -16.67 20.56
CA GLU A 6 1.95 -15.66 20.61
C GLU A 6 2.45 -14.28 20.13
N ARG A 7 1.61 -13.39 19.60
CA ARG A 7 0.38 -12.86 20.23
C ARG A 7 -0.25 -11.82 19.29
N PRO A 8 -1.58 -11.62 19.27
CA PRO A 8 -2.14 -10.38 18.71
C PRO A 8 -2.99 -9.62 19.74
N SER A 9 -2.96 -8.28 19.78
CA SER A 9 -4.05 -7.49 20.41
C SER A 9 -4.11 -6.02 19.96
N VAL A 10 -4.89 -5.75 18.91
CA VAL A 10 -5.57 -4.46 18.65
C VAL A 10 -6.94 -4.55 19.34
N THR A 11 -7.42 -3.47 19.99
CA THR A 11 -8.77 -3.47 20.60
C THR A 11 -9.83 -3.41 19.51
N PRO A 12 -10.64 -4.46 19.29
CA PRO A 12 -11.54 -4.51 18.15
C PRO A 12 -12.76 -3.61 18.40
N SER A 13 -13.15 -2.85 17.38
CA SER A 13 -14.54 -2.44 17.18
C SER A 13 -15.44 -3.67 17.41
N PRO A 14 -16.64 -3.53 18.00
CA PRO A 14 -17.54 -4.67 18.13
C PRO A 14 -17.65 -5.28 16.74
N THR A 15 -17.15 -6.51 16.63
CA THR A 15 -17.12 -7.24 15.38
C THR A 15 -18.58 -7.49 15.09
N THR A 16 -19.20 -6.61 14.29
CA THR A 16 -20.53 -6.88 13.74
C THR A 16 -20.39 -8.25 13.11
N ASP A 17 -21.10 -9.21 13.67
CA ASP A 17 -21.05 -10.59 13.21
C ASP A 17 -21.27 -10.56 11.69
N LEU A 18 -20.55 -11.40 10.93
CA LEU A 18 -20.74 -11.46 9.48
C LEU A 18 -22.21 -11.73 9.13
N ASP A 19 -22.90 -12.43 10.03
CA ASP A 19 -24.34 -12.67 9.99
C ASP A 19 -25.16 -11.39 10.24
N GLU A 20 -24.75 -10.53 11.18
CA GLU A 20 -25.38 -9.24 11.47
C GLU A 20 -25.14 -8.23 10.33
N ALA A 21 -23.92 -8.18 9.78
CA ALA A 21 -23.60 -7.39 8.59
C ALA A 21 -24.33 -7.90 7.34
N GLY A 22 -24.58 -9.22 7.27
CA GLY A 22 -25.46 -9.84 6.28
C GLY A 22 -26.90 -9.37 6.45
N ALA A 23 -27.44 -9.42 7.66
CA ALA A 23 -28.82 -9.02 7.95
C ALA A 23 -29.06 -7.54 7.61
N LEU A 24 -28.18 -6.64 8.04
CA LEU A 24 -28.28 -5.20 7.75
C LEU A 24 -28.21 -4.90 6.25
N ARG A 25 -27.41 -5.66 5.50
CA ARG A 25 -27.32 -5.54 4.04
C ARG A 25 -28.62 -5.94 3.35
N HIS A 26 -29.22 -7.05 3.76
CA HIS A 26 -30.52 -7.47 3.21
C HIS A 26 -31.60 -6.44 3.54
N GLN A 27 -31.61 -5.91 4.77
CA GLN A 27 -32.54 -4.87 5.18
C GLN A 27 -32.41 -3.59 4.35
N LEU A 28 -31.19 -3.13 4.05
CA LEU A 28 -30.97 -1.98 3.16
C LEU A 28 -31.45 -2.27 1.74
N ALA A 29 -31.16 -3.46 1.21
CA ALA A 29 -31.63 -3.86 -0.12
C ALA A 29 -33.16 -3.87 -0.19
N ASP A 30 -33.85 -4.34 0.85
CA ASP A 30 -35.32 -4.28 0.95
C ASP A 30 -35.83 -2.85 0.88
N GLN A 31 -35.26 -1.93 1.67
CA GLN A 31 -35.65 -0.52 1.65
C GLN A 31 -35.45 0.15 0.28
N LEU A 32 -34.37 -0.18 -0.41
CA LEU A 32 -34.08 0.35 -1.75
C LEU A 32 -34.99 -0.24 -2.83
N ALA A 33 -35.40 -1.51 -2.69
CA ALA A 33 -36.38 -2.13 -3.56
C ALA A 33 -37.77 -1.51 -3.37
N GLU A 34 -38.23 -1.39 -2.11
CA GLU A 34 -39.54 -0.80 -1.77
C GLU A 34 -39.67 0.65 -2.24
N SER A 35 -38.57 1.40 -2.17
CA SER A 35 -38.52 2.79 -2.65
C SER A 35 -38.32 2.93 -4.17
N GLY A 36 -38.27 1.81 -4.92
CA GLY A 36 -38.19 1.80 -6.38
C GLY A 36 -36.80 2.10 -6.96
N HIS A 37 -35.76 2.10 -6.13
CA HIS A 37 -34.37 2.34 -6.55
C HIS A 37 -33.71 1.10 -7.15
N ILE A 38 -34.18 -0.10 -6.80
CA ILE A 38 -33.75 -1.36 -7.42
C ILE A 38 -34.76 -1.74 -8.51
N ARG A 39 -34.31 -1.77 -9.77
CA ARG A 39 -35.20 -1.91 -10.94
C ARG A 39 -35.08 -3.25 -11.66
N THR A 40 -34.13 -4.10 -11.29
CA THR A 40 -33.91 -5.41 -11.91
C THR A 40 -33.51 -6.48 -10.88
N PRO A 41 -33.87 -7.76 -11.11
CA PRO A 41 -33.49 -8.86 -10.20
C PRO A 41 -31.97 -9.00 -10.03
N ALA A 42 -31.19 -8.76 -11.08
CA ALA A 42 -29.72 -8.85 -11.02
C ALA A 42 -29.09 -7.78 -10.11
N VAL A 43 -29.68 -6.58 -10.03
CA VAL A 43 -29.20 -5.51 -9.14
C VAL A 43 -29.56 -5.80 -7.68
N ASP A 44 -30.73 -6.39 -7.43
CA ASP A 44 -31.15 -6.85 -6.10
C ASP A 44 -30.22 -7.98 -5.58
N GLU A 45 -29.96 -8.98 -6.42
CA GLU A 45 -29.07 -10.10 -6.09
C GLU A 45 -27.65 -9.61 -5.76
N ALA A 46 -27.10 -8.73 -6.60
CA ALA A 46 -25.80 -8.12 -6.35
C ALA A 46 -25.82 -7.31 -5.04
N LEU A 47 -26.92 -6.63 -4.70
CA LEU A 47 -27.07 -5.86 -3.47
C LEU A 47 -26.97 -6.69 -2.19
N ARG A 48 -27.38 -7.95 -2.26
CA ARG A 48 -27.48 -8.85 -1.11
C ARG A 48 -26.28 -9.77 -0.97
N THR A 49 -25.67 -10.15 -2.08
CA THR A 49 -24.66 -11.22 -2.11
C THR A 49 -23.23 -10.71 -2.23
N VAL A 50 -23.01 -9.52 -2.80
CA VAL A 50 -21.66 -8.98 -2.96
C VAL A 50 -21.17 -8.42 -1.61
N PRO A 51 -19.99 -8.82 -1.09
CA PRO A 51 -19.43 -8.30 0.15
C PRO A 51 -18.97 -6.84 -0.02
N ARG A 52 -19.88 -5.89 0.20
CA ARG A 52 -19.63 -4.46 -0.07
C ARG A 52 -19.06 -3.66 1.09
N HIS A 53 -18.86 -4.29 2.25
CA HIS A 53 -18.15 -3.65 3.36
C HIS A 53 -16.67 -3.38 3.02
N ALA A 54 -16.16 -3.89 1.89
CA ALA A 54 -14.81 -3.66 1.39
C ALA A 54 -14.74 -2.74 0.15
N PHE A 55 -15.85 -2.35 -0.50
CA PHE A 55 -15.77 -1.61 -1.78
C PHE A 55 -16.97 -0.68 -2.04
N ALA A 56 -16.69 0.60 -2.33
CA ALA A 56 -17.64 1.54 -2.92
C ALA A 56 -17.61 1.44 -4.46
N PRO A 57 -18.75 1.26 -5.15
CA PRO A 57 -18.79 1.22 -6.60
C PRO A 57 -18.60 2.62 -7.21
N GLU A 58 -17.97 2.68 -8.39
CA GLU A 58 -17.58 3.87 -9.18
C GLU A 58 -16.25 4.54 -8.85
N VAL A 59 -15.48 4.00 -7.91
CA VAL A 59 -14.04 4.28 -7.85
C VAL A 59 -13.34 3.31 -8.82
N PRO A 60 -12.69 3.79 -9.89
CA PRO A 60 -11.79 2.93 -10.66
C PRO A 60 -10.75 2.34 -9.71
N VAL A 61 -10.49 1.03 -9.80
CA VAL A 61 -9.30 0.42 -9.19
C VAL A 61 -8.10 1.06 -9.87
N LEU A 62 -7.58 2.14 -9.27
CA LEU A 62 -6.37 2.78 -9.73
C LEU A 62 -5.18 2.09 -9.06
N ALA A 63 -5.00 0.82 -9.40
CA ALA A 63 -3.69 0.20 -9.33
C ALA A 63 -3.22 0.06 -10.77
N PRO A 64 -2.61 1.09 -11.38
CA PRO A 64 -1.87 0.85 -12.61
C PRO A 64 -0.89 -0.30 -12.35
N SER A 65 -0.81 -1.25 -13.29
CA SER A 65 0.10 -2.41 -13.23
C SER A 65 1.55 -1.98 -13.40
N THR A 66 2.03 -1.17 -12.48
CA THR A 66 3.29 -0.44 -12.52
C THR A 66 4.14 -0.84 -11.34
N TRP A 67 5.38 -1.23 -11.60
CA TRP A 67 6.36 -1.60 -10.60
C TRP A 67 6.73 -0.41 -9.70
N HIS A 68 6.96 -0.69 -8.42
CA HIS A 68 7.40 0.27 -7.42
C HIS A 68 8.38 -0.40 -6.43
N LEU A 69 9.04 0.41 -5.59
CA LEU A 69 9.74 -0.08 -4.40
C LEU A 69 8.74 -0.20 -3.23
N PRO A 70 9.04 -0.97 -2.17
CA PRO A 70 8.29 -0.86 -0.92
C PRO A 70 8.35 0.58 -0.41
N ALA A 71 7.21 1.20 -0.13
CA ALA A 71 7.13 2.61 0.21
C ALA A 71 5.77 3.00 0.76
N GLY A 72 5.78 3.75 1.86
CA GLY A 72 4.57 4.37 2.36
C GLY A 72 4.81 5.74 3.00
N HIS A 73 3.75 6.25 3.61
CA HIS A 73 3.76 7.59 4.19
C HIS A 73 4.17 7.52 5.64
N ARG A 74 5.05 8.44 6.03
CA ARG A 74 5.41 8.62 7.44
C ARG A 74 4.19 9.07 8.22
N GLU A 75 3.88 8.36 9.30
CA GLU A 75 2.89 8.78 10.27
C GLU A 75 3.38 9.97 11.11
N THR A 76 2.45 10.61 11.81
CA THR A 76 2.74 11.85 12.57
C THR A 76 3.68 11.64 13.75
N THR A 77 3.66 10.45 14.35
CA THR A 77 4.36 10.12 15.60
C THR A 77 5.67 9.35 15.39
N GLU A 78 6.09 9.14 14.15
CA GLU A 78 7.27 8.34 13.82
C GLU A 78 8.37 9.12 13.07
N SER A 79 9.60 8.61 13.15
CA SER A 79 10.71 9.08 12.32
C SER A 79 10.64 8.45 10.92
N ALA A 80 11.34 9.03 9.94
CA ALA A 80 11.40 8.44 8.60
C ALA A 80 12.02 7.03 8.59
N VAL A 81 12.98 6.76 9.49
CA VAL A 81 13.60 5.44 9.65
C VAL A 81 12.60 4.45 10.25
N ALA A 82 11.82 4.86 11.24
CA ALA A 82 10.78 4.02 11.84
C ALA A 82 9.68 3.69 10.81
N CYS A 83 9.25 4.69 10.04
CA CYS A 83 8.33 4.50 8.91
C CYS A 83 8.88 3.46 7.93
N MET A 84 10.12 3.61 7.45
CA MET A 84 10.69 2.65 6.49
C MET A 84 10.75 1.22 7.04
N VAL A 85 11.03 1.03 8.33
CA VAL A 85 11.00 -0.30 8.95
C VAL A 85 9.58 -0.85 9.00
N ARG A 86 8.61 -0.04 9.42
CA ARG A 86 7.19 -0.43 9.48
C ARG A 86 6.66 -0.80 8.09
N GLU A 87 6.81 0.07 7.10
CA GLU A 87 6.32 -0.14 5.73
C GLU A 87 6.98 -1.37 5.09
N ALA A 88 8.29 -1.58 5.30
CA ALA A 88 8.95 -2.80 4.83
C ALA A 88 8.32 -4.07 5.43
N GLU A 89 8.02 -4.07 6.72
CA GLU A 89 7.39 -5.21 7.38
C GLU A 89 5.92 -5.40 6.98
N GLU A 90 5.17 -4.31 6.84
CA GLU A 90 3.75 -4.30 6.47
C GLU A 90 3.54 -4.76 5.03
N GLU A 91 4.30 -4.24 4.06
CA GLU A 91 4.11 -4.54 2.64
C GLU A 91 4.78 -5.86 2.20
N THR A 92 5.96 -6.15 2.75
CA THR A 92 6.83 -7.24 2.26
C THR A 92 7.08 -8.35 3.28
N GLY A 93 6.86 -8.07 4.58
CA GLY A 93 7.24 -8.97 5.66
C GLY A 93 8.73 -8.99 6.01
N LEU A 94 9.53 -8.14 5.38
CA LEU A 94 10.95 -8.01 5.68
C LEU A 94 11.15 -7.26 6.99
N ARG A 95 11.94 -7.83 7.90
CA ARG A 95 12.32 -7.20 9.15
C ARG A 95 13.70 -6.58 9.01
N ILE A 96 13.78 -5.26 9.11
CA ILE A 96 15.02 -4.50 8.93
C ILE A 96 15.39 -3.82 10.26
N PRO A 97 16.55 -4.13 10.85
CA PRO A 97 17.03 -3.37 12.01
C PRO A 97 17.28 -1.91 11.63
N GLN A 98 16.80 -0.97 12.45
CA GLN A 98 16.98 0.47 12.17
C GLN A 98 18.46 0.88 12.00
N ALA A 99 19.36 0.23 12.74
CA ALA A 99 20.80 0.48 12.66
C ALA A 99 21.43 0.03 11.33
N ASP A 100 20.74 -0.84 10.59
CA ASP A 100 21.17 -1.36 9.29
C ASP A 100 20.58 -0.55 8.13
N LEU A 101 19.78 0.51 8.39
CA LEU A 101 19.27 1.41 7.36
C LEU A 101 20.20 2.61 7.18
N SER A 102 20.59 2.86 5.93
CA SER A 102 21.28 4.09 5.53
C SER A 102 20.42 4.89 4.56
N LEU A 103 20.26 6.19 4.82
CA LEU A 103 19.68 7.11 3.83
C LEU A 103 20.66 7.24 2.65
N VAL A 104 20.24 6.84 1.46
CA VAL A 104 21.09 6.85 0.26
C VAL A 104 20.70 7.92 -0.75
N HIS A 105 19.45 8.40 -0.71
CA HIS A 105 18.98 9.44 -1.62
C HIS A 105 17.78 10.20 -1.06
N VAL A 106 17.70 11.48 -1.42
CA VAL A 106 16.55 12.36 -1.18
C VAL A 106 16.05 12.86 -2.53
N LEU A 107 14.81 12.56 -2.85
CA LEU A 107 14.12 13.10 -4.02
C LEU A 107 13.21 14.23 -3.57
N ASP A 108 13.47 15.45 -4.05
CA ASP A 108 12.59 16.59 -3.86
C ASP A 108 11.59 16.67 -5.02
N LEU A 109 10.38 16.19 -4.80
CA LEU A 109 9.40 15.88 -5.83
C LEU A 109 8.24 16.87 -5.77
N LEU A 110 7.95 17.50 -6.91
CA LEU A 110 6.68 18.16 -7.17
C LEU A 110 5.94 17.38 -8.27
N ASP A 111 4.90 16.64 -7.89
CA ASP A 111 4.11 15.90 -8.88
C ASP A 111 3.43 16.87 -9.87
N PRO A 112 3.27 16.48 -11.16
CA PRO A 112 2.59 17.32 -12.14
C PRO A 112 1.20 17.77 -11.67
N GLY A 113 0.98 19.09 -11.62
CA GLY A 113 -0.28 19.67 -11.16
C GLY A 113 -0.46 19.73 -9.64
N SER A 114 0.50 19.23 -8.86
CA SER A 114 0.53 19.42 -7.40
C SER A 114 1.07 20.80 -7.03
N THR A 115 0.56 21.35 -5.92
CA THR A 115 1.14 22.51 -5.22
C THR A 115 1.79 22.12 -3.90
N SER A 116 1.72 20.82 -3.55
CA SER A 116 2.25 20.27 -2.31
C SER A 116 3.46 19.41 -2.64
N PRO A 117 4.70 19.91 -2.41
CA PRO A 117 5.90 19.14 -2.66
C PRO A 117 6.06 18.01 -1.64
N ARG A 118 6.79 16.97 -2.03
CA ARG A 118 7.10 15.79 -1.22
C ARG A 118 8.60 15.56 -1.21
N LEU A 119 9.12 15.15 -0.06
CA LEU A 119 10.47 14.59 0.05
C LEU A 119 10.37 13.07 0.09
N GLY A 120 10.83 12.41 -0.98
CA GLY A 120 11.04 10.96 -1.00
C GLY A 120 12.39 10.62 -0.37
N LEU A 121 12.38 9.90 0.75
CA LEU A 121 13.58 9.45 1.44
C LEU A 121 13.84 7.98 1.12
N PHE A 122 14.93 7.69 0.41
CA PHE A 122 15.27 6.33 -0.01
C PHE A 122 16.35 5.76 0.89
N PHE A 123 16.05 4.61 1.49
CA PHE A 123 16.96 3.91 2.38
C PHE A 123 17.46 2.61 1.75
N ALA A 124 18.72 2.28 2.02
CA ALA A 124 19.30 0.99 1.69
C ALA A 124 19.58 0.21 2.98
N PRO A 125 19.02 -0.99 3.16
CA PRO A 125 19.39 -1.87 4.24
C PRO A 125 20.72 -2.58 3.94
N SER A 126 21.64 -2.62 4.91
CA SER A 126 22.82 -3.49 4.88
C SER A 126 22.49 -4.95 5.24
N ARG A 127 21.38 -5.16 5.96
CA ARG A 127 20.88 -6.46 6.41
C ARG A 127 19.36 -6.43 6.62
N TRP A 128 18.72 -7.57 6.42
CA TRP A 128 17.31 -7.81 6.77
C TRP A 128 17.09 -9.29 7.11
N GLU A 129 15.90 -9.61 7.60
CA GLU A 129 15.44 -10.98 7.82
C GLU A 129 14.10 -11.24 7.12
N GLY A 130 13.92 -12.48 6.65
CA GLY A 130 12.72 -12.91 5.91
C GLY A 130 12.92 -12.88 4.40
N GLU A 131 11.91 -13.39 3.70
CA GLU A 131 11.77 -13.32 2.25
C GLU A 131 10.56 -12.45 1.92
N PRO A 132 10.62 -11.63 0.84
CA PRO A 132 9.51 -10.76 0.50
C PRO A 132 8.28 -11.58 0.10
N VAL A 133 7.16 -11.28 0.74
CA VAL A 133 5.84 -11.84 0.43
C VAL A 133 4.84 -10.71 0.30
N VAL A 134 3.82 -10.89 -0.54
CA VAL A 134 2.73 -9.91 -0.66
C VAL A 134 1.89 -9.98 0.62
N ARG A 135 1.90 -8.90 1.41
CA ARG A 135 1.09 -8.78 2.63
C ARG A 135 -0.13 -7.88 2.47
N GLU A 136 -0.11 -6.99 1.50
CA GLU A 136 -1.22 -6.10 1.16
C GLU A 136 -1.74 -6.42 -0.26
N PRO A 137 -2.53 -7.51 -0.42
CA PRO A 137 -2.96 -7.98 -1.74
C PRO A 137 -3.90 -7.02 -2.48
N ASP A 138 -4.49 -6.05 -1.77
CA ASP A 138 -5.32 -5.00 -2.36
C ASP A 138 -4.48 -3.90 -3.04
N CYS A 139 -3.20 -3.77 -2.65
CA CYS A 139 -2.28 -2.74 -3.14
C CYS A 139 -1.16 -3.30 -4.04
N CYS A 140 -0.71 -4.54 -3.76
CA CYS A 140 0.43 -5.16 -4.41
C CYS A 140 0.07 -6.57 -4.89
N THR A 141 0.48 -6.91 -6.12
CA THR A 141 0.19 -8.21 -6.74
C THR A 141 1.36 -9.18 -6.69
N GLU A 142 2.61 -8.69 -6.77
CA GLU A 142 3.82 -9.51 -6.68
C GLU A 142 5.07 -8.69 -6.35
N TRP A 143 6.07 -9.37 -5.75
CA TRP A 143 7.42 -8.85 -5.55
C TRP A 143 8.42 -9.57 -6.47
N ARG A 144 9.33 -8.82 -7.09
CA ARG A 144 10.42 -9.38 -7.89
C ARG A 144 11.72 -8.61 -7.69
N TRP A 145 12.83 -9.34 -7.77
CA TRP A 145 14.16 -8.77 -7.80
C TRP A 145 14.56 -8.43 -9.24
N TRP A 146 15.04 -7.20 -9.45
CA TRP A 146 15.46 -6.70 -10.75
C TRP A 146 16.90 -6.16 -10.67
N PRO A 147 17.74 -6.39 -11.70
CA PRO A 147 19.03 -5.72 -11.80
C PRO A 147 18.85 -4.20 -11.85
N LEU A 148 19.72 -3.45 -11.17
CA LEU A 148 19.64 -1.98 -11.12
C LEU A 148 19.86 -1.31 -12.49
N ASP A 149 20.53 -2.01 -13.41
CA ASP A 149 20.75 -1.61 -14.80
C ASP A 149 19.69 -2.17 -15.77
N SER A 150 18.72 -2.94 -15.28
CA SER A 150 17.65 -3.57 -16.06
C SER A 150 16.33 -3.55 -15.29
N LEU A 151 15.91 -2.34 -14.89
CA LEU A 151 14.65 -2.11 -14.19
C LEU A 151 13.44 -2.44 -15.07
N PRO A 152 12.34 -2.94 -14.50
CA PRO A 152 11.17 -3.41 -15.24
C PRO A 152 10.40 -2.26 -15.90
N GLU A 153 9.43 -2.61 -16.75
CA GLU A 153 8.51 -1.67 -17.39
C GLU A 153 7.08 -2.27 -17.37
N PRO A 154 6.04 -1.51 -16.97
CA PRO A 154 6.11 -0.12 -16.50
C PRO A 154 6.56 0.00 -15.04
N ILE A 155 7.33 1.03 -14.72
CA ILE A 155 7.72 1.39 -13.35
C ILE A 155 7.32 2.84 -13.09
N VAL A 156 7.01 3.18 -11.84
CA VAL A 156 6.69 4.56 -11.48
C VAL A 156 7.90 5.44 -11.80
N GLU A 157 7.64 6.57 -12.45
CA GLU A 157 8.68 7.41 -13.04
C GLU A 157 9.70 7.90 -12.01
N TYR A 158 9.23 8.44 -10.88
CA TYR A 158 10.10 8.96 -9.83
C TYR A 158 10.96 7.86 -9.20
N THR A 159 10.46 6.62 -9.14
CA THR A 159 11.21 5.46 -8.67
C THR A 159 12.37 5.13 -9.59
N ARG A 160 12.12 5.13 -10.91
CA ARG A 160 13.18 4.94 -11.92
C ARG A 160 14.25 6.02 -11.78
N VAL A 161 13.84 7.27 -11.66
CA VAL A 161 14.74 8.42 -11.48
C VAL A 161 15.59 8.27 -10.22
N ALA A 162 14.97 7.96 -9.08
CA ALA A 162 15.66 7.78 -7.80
C ALA A 162 16.67 6.62 -7.85
N VAL A 163 16.29 5.45 -8.37
CA VAL A 163 17.21 4.30 -8.49
C VAL A 163 18.40 4.64 -9.37
N GLN A 164 18.19 5.32 -10.49
CA GLN A 164 19.27 5.76 -11.37
C GLN A 164 20.16 6.83 -10.72
N ALA A 165 19.62 7.70 -9.86
CA ALA A 165 20.40 8.67 -9.11
C ALA A 165 21.26 7.98 -8.03
N ILE A 166 20.69 7.00 -7.32
CA ILE A 166 21.38 6.16 -6.33
C ILE A 166 22.55 5.42 -6.98
N THR A 167 22.37 4.79 -8.14
CA THR A 167 23.46 4.06 -8.84
C THR A 167 24.61 4.98 -9.28
N ARG A 168 24.34 6.28 -9.48
CA ARG A 168 25.35 7.31 -9.77
C ARG A 168 25.96 7.93 -8.50
N GLY A 169 25.55 7.52 -7.30
CA GLY A 169 26.00 8.10 -6.03
C GLY A 169 25.49 9.52 -5.79
N THR A 170 24.37 9.89 -6.41
CA THR A 170 23.74 11.21 -6.21
C THR A 170 22.89 11.18 -4.95
N SER A 171 23.19 12.02 -3.97
CA SER A 171 22.46 12.05 -2.69
C SER A 171 21.15 12.84 -2.74
N TYR A 172 21.00 13.77 -3.68
CA TYR A 172 19.84 14.65 -3.79
C TYR A 172 19.49 14.94 -5.26
N LEU A 173 18.19 14.93 -5.59
CA LEU A 173 17.71 15.34 -6.92
C LEU A 173 16.35 16.05 -6.83
N PRO A 174 16.18 17.23 -7.46
CA PRO A 174 14.88 17.85 -7.64
C PRO A 174 14.19 17.31 -8.91
N MET A 175 12.90 16.99 -8.82
CA MET A 175 12.08 16.53 -9.95
C MET A 175 10.73 17.26 -9.97
N GLY A 176 10.32 17.71 -11.16
CA GLY A 176 9.03 18.39 -11.36
C GLY A 176 9.03 19.89 -11.04
N TRP A 177 10.19 20.46 -10.72
CA TRP A 177 10.37 21.89 -10.48
C TRP A 177 10.67 22.64 -11.80
N SER A 178 10.02 23.79 -12.00
CA SER A 178 10.21 24.69 -13.15
C SER A 178 11.05 25.90 -12.80
#